data_AF-A0A7C4QMB0-F1
#
_entry.id   AF-A0A7C4QMB0-F1
#
_cell.length_a   1.000
_cell.length_b   1.000
_cell.length_c   1.000
_cell.angle_alpha   90.00
_cell.angle_beta   90.00
_cell.angle_gamma   90.00
#
_symmetry.space_group_name_H-M   'P 1'
#
loop_
_entity.id
_entity.type
_entity.pdbx_description
1 polymer ?
#
loop_
_entity_poly.entity_id
_entity_poly.type
_entity_poly.pdbx_seq_one_letter_code
_entity_poly.pdbx_strand_id
1 'polypeptide(L)'
;MKTPVKMVIVAALAAAVIGAVALKKGKAPSENNGGTAAPGATVAGGGLAKAAPASTGKLPKLLDLGAGKCIPCKMMKPILDDLKANHADQFITEFIDVWENPDAGKKYGIEMIPTQIFYNAEGKELFRHTGFYGKEDILGKWKEFGVDVSRGKVATGIVRETPVAADTRPRDSVCFMCDGNVNPMTKTVVKGQSDQHVFCGPHCYFIYFSSIVGADAKAVDAKVSVSDWAGGQLIPATTATYLYGMDAKGRPTIKAFADQDAATKEQKTSPGNLLAWDVLRSKELATRCAFCDRAVYPEDACGVKFGNTHGHGCCTHCSMGVAARLKQDIEVEAKDGLTGEIIRVKTLDGQIASIEPKTAIAWFGQKKGADGKWVSAGCFKQGFFVDEGNLQKWLEARPAMTGRQISIAQVLSDKMKLTPEQIAKACKLGECK
;
A
#
# COMPACT_ATOMS: atom_id res chain seq x y z
N MET A 1 -26.33 53.64 -5.54
CA MET A 1 -25.58 53.78 -6.81
C MET A 1 -24.14 53.29 -6.62
N LYS A 2 -23.84 51.99 -6.81
CA LYS A 2 -22.46 51.44 -6.75
C LYS A 2 -22.24 50.23 -7.71
N THR A 3 -23.05 50.13 -8.77
CA THR A 3 -23.02 49.02 -9.73
C THR A 3 -22.15 49.26 -10.99
N PRO A 4 -21.94 50.50 -11.51
CA PRO A 4 -21.27 50.65 -12.81
C PRO A 4 -19.75 50.47 -12.73
N VAL A 5 -19.11 50.72 -11.59
CA VAL A 5 -17.64 50.64 -11.45
C VAL A 5 -17.13 49.18 -11.45
N LYS A 6 -17.91 48.22 -10.92
CA LYS A 6 -17.51 46.81 -10.90
C LYS A 6 -17.54 46.16 -12.29
N MET A 7 -18.47 46.55 -13.15
CA MET A 7 -18.53 46.00 -14.51
C MET A 7 -17.35 46.47 -15.38
N VAL A 8 -16.88 47.70 -15.20
CA VAL A 8 -15.71 48.23 -15.93
C VAL A 8 -14.43 47.49 -15.53
N ILE A 9 -14.25 47.18 -14.24
CA ILE A 9 -13.08 46.43 -13.75
C ILE A 9 -13.09 44.98 -14.27
N VAL A 10 -14.25 44.33 -14.29
CA VAL A 10 -14.38 42.95 -14.81
C VAL A 10 -14.13 42.92 -16.33
N ALA A 11 -14.62 43.90 -17.08
CA ALA A 11 -14.37 44.00 -18.52
C ALA A 11 -12.89 44.27 -18.84
N ALA A 12 -12.22 45.13 -18.06
CA ALA A 12 -10.79 45.41 -18.20
C ALA A 12 -9.92 44.18 -17.90
N LEU A 13 -10.28 43.41 -16.86
CA LEU A 13 -9.59 42.16 -16.51
C LEU A 13 -9.80 41.07 -17.58
N ALA A 14 -11.00 40.96 -18.15
CA ALA A 14 -11.27 40.02 -19.23
C ALA A 14 -10.47 40.37 -20.50
N ALA A 15 -10.38 41.66 -20.85
CA ALA A 15 -9.58 42.11 -22.00
C ALA A 15 -8.07 41.84 -21.82
N ALA A 16 -7.53 42.02 -20.60
CA ALA A 16 -6.14 41.72 -20.29
C ALA A 16 -5.82 40.22 -20.40
N VAL A 17 -6.74 39.35 -19.96
CA VAL A 17 -6.59 37.89 -20.07
C VAL A 17 -6.65 37.43 -21.52
N ILE A 18 -7.55 38.01 -22.34
CA ILE A 18 -7.65 37.69 -23.77
C ILE A 18 -6.39 38.14 -24.53
N GLY A 19 -5.85 39.32 -24.22
CA GLY A 19 -4.60 39.80 -24.81
C GLY A 19 -3.38 38.92 -24.50
N ALA A 20 -3.29 38.42 -23.26
CA ALA A 20 -2.20 37.53 -22.84
C ALA A 20 -2.26 36.13 -23.50
N VAL A 21 -3.47 35.63 -23.82
CA VAL A 21 -3.65 34.34 -24.49
C VAL A 21 -3.40 34.44 -26.00
N ALA A 22 -3.69 35.57 -26.63
CA ALA A 22 -3.40 35.81 -28.05
C ALA A 22 -1.90 35.92 -28.34
N LEU A 23 -1.10 36.48 -27.42
CA LEU A 23 0.35 36.63 -27.58
C LEU A 23 1.14 35.33 -27.40
N LYS A 24 0.54 34.26 -26.84
CA LYS A 24 1.23 32.99 -26.56
C LYS A 24 1.02 31.90 -27.63
N LYS A 25 0.22 32.16 -28.67
CA LYS A 25 -0.14 31.17 -29.71
C LYS A 25 0.50 31.37 -31.10
N GLY A 26 1.44 32.29 -31.25
CA GLY A 26 2.10 32.53 -32.54
C GLY A 26 3.61 32.33 -32.51
N LYS A 27 4.10 31.09 -32.67
CA LYS A 27 5.37 30.80 -33.37
C LYS A 27 5.65 29.31 -33.55
N ALA A 28 5.50 28.85 -34.79
CA ALA A 28 6.25 27.81 -35.49
C ALA A 28 5.83 27.86 -36.98
N PRO A 29 6.55 27.28 -37.96
CA PRO A 29 7.97 26.89 -38.06
C PRO A 29 8.63 27.39 -39.38
N SER A 30 9.91 27.08 -39.64
CA SER A 30 10.36 26.61 -40.98
C SER A 30 11.81 26.11 -40.97
N GLU A 31 11.99 24.99 -41.65
CA GLU A 31 13.24 24.39 -42.15
C GLU A 31 13.93 25.28 -43.19
N ASN A 32 15.25 25.11 -43.37
CA ASN A 32 15.86 24.94 -44.71
C ASN A 32 17.31 24.43 -44.65
N ASN A 33 17.60 23.50 -45.57
CA ASN A 33 18.90 22.92 -45.93
C ASN A 33 19.72 23.85 -46.84
N GLY A 34 21.04 23.68 -46.86
CA GLY A 34 21.92 24.15 -47.94
C GLY A 34 23.34 24.47 -47.48
N GLY A 35 24.32 23.62 -47.81
CA GLY A 35 25.72 23.73 -47.38
C GLY A 35 26.64 24.52 -48.32
N THR A 36 27.90 24.69 -47.91
CA THR A 36 29.13 24.65 -48.73
C THR A 36 30.37 24.81 -47.85
N ALA A 37 31.54 24.40 -48.36
CA ALA A 37 32.73 23.98 -47.62
C ALA A 37 33.85 25.04 -47.47
N ALA A 38 34.58 24.94 -46.34
CA ALA A 38 36.04 25.11 -46.09
C ALA A 38 36.78 26.44 -46.42
N PRO A 39 38.01 26.69 -45.88
CA PRO A 39 38.64 26.27 -44.61
C PRO A 39 39.35 27.40 -43.82
N GLY A 40 39.73 27.12 -42.56
CA GLY A 40 40.94 27.65 -41.93
C GLY A 40 40.77 28.80 -40.91
N ALA A 41 40.98 28.47 -39.64
CA ALA A 41 41.87 29.20 -38.70
C ALA A 41 41.68 28.67 -37.27
N THR A 42 42.80 28.27 -36.67
CA THR A 42 43.00 27.91 -35.27
C THR A 42 42.67 29.05 -34.30
N VAL A 43 41.91 28.79 -33.24
CA VAL A 43 42.20 29.28 -31.88
C VAL A 43 41.46 28.47 -30.81
N ALA A 44 42.16 28.29 -29.69
CA ALA A 44 41.83 27.49 -28.53
C ALA A 44 40.61 27.99 -27.72
N GLY A 45 39.97 27.08 -26.98
CA GLY A 45 39.02 27.47 -25.92
C GLY A 45 38.11 26.35 -25.43
N GLY A 46 38.55 25.63 -24.40
CA GLY A 46 37.69 25.21 -23.28
C GLY A 46 36.48 24.31 -23.54
N GLY A 47 36.75 22.99 -23.52
CA GLY A 47 36.07 22.03 -22.65
C GLY A 47 34.55 21.92 -22.70
N LEU A 48 34.07 20.90 -23.43
CA LEU A 48 33.02 19.95 -23.01
C LEU A 48 33.02 18.80 -24.03
N ALA A 49 33.82 17.77 -23.75
CA ALA A 49 33.72 16.46 -24.39
C ALA A 49 33.48 15.44 -23.26
N LYS A 50 32.32 14.81 -23.17
CA LYS A 50 31.75 13.75 -24.02
C LYS A 50 31.96 12.39 -23.36
N ALA A 51 30.83 11.72 -23.15
CA ALA A 51 30.60 10.28 -23.05
C ALA A 51 31.57 9.43 -22.19
N ALA A 52 30.95 8.74 -21.25
CA ALA A 52 31.52 7.67 -20.44
C ALA A 52 32.29 6.63 -21.27
N PRO A 53 33.39 6.09 -20.74
CA PRO A 53 33.83 4.75 -21.07
C PRO A 53 33.13 3.73 -20.16
N ALA A 54 32.76 2.60 -20.75
CA ALA A 54 32.47 1.38 -20.00
C ALA A 54 33.69 1.06 -19.11
N SER A 55 33.51 1.09 -17.78
CA SER A 55 34.61 0.85 -16.87
C SER A 55 34.61 -0.60 -16.39
N THR A 56 35.72 -1.28 -16.64
CA THR A 56 36.31 -2.28 -15.73
C THR A 56 36.80 -1.57 -14.45
N GLY A 57 35.90 -0.82 -13.78
CA GLY A 57 36.22 0.20 -12.78
C GLY A 57 35.84 -0.20 -11.36
N LYS A 58 36.49 0.43 -10.37
CA LYS A 58 36.19 0.28 -8.95
C LYS A 58 34.72 0.61 -8.68
N LEU A 59 34.06 -0.16 -7.82
CA LEU A 59 32.67 0.11 -7.43
C LEU A 59 32.59 1.33 -6.49
N PRO A 60 31.51 2.13 -6.57
CA PRO A 60 31.24 3.17 -5.58
C PRO A 60 31.01 2.55 -4.19
N LYS A 61 31.10 3.34 -3.12
CA LYS A 61 31.13 2.83 -1.75
C LYS A 61 30.20 3.55 -0.78
N LEU A 62 29.48 2.77 0.02
CA LEU A 62 28.77 3.19 1.22
C LEU A 62 29.64 2.83 2.44
N LEU A 63 30.00 3.81 3.24
CA LEU A 63 30.70 3.63 4.50
C LEU A 63 29.79 4.02 5.67
N ASP A 64 29.47 3.08 6.55
CA ASP A 64 28.78 3.36 7.81
C ASP A 64 29.79 3.37 8.96
N LEU A 65 29.83 4.47 9.70
CA LEU A 65 30.60 4.62 10.92
C LEU A 65 29.66 4.56 12.11
N GLY A 66 29.73 3.49 12.90
CA GLY A 66 28.81 3.23 14.00
C GLY A 66 29.48 2.55 15.19
N ALA A 67 28.68 1.93 16.06
CA ALA A 67 29.18 1.11 17.16
C ALA A 67 28.20 0.00 17.54
N GLY A 68 28.70 -1.20 17.86
CA GLY A 68 27.86 -2.39 18.12
C GLY A 68 26.90 -2.28 19.32
N LYS A 69 27.14 -1.34 20.23
CA LYS A 69 26.28 -1.10 21.41
C LYS A 69 25.33 0.09 21.25
N CYS A 70 25.47 0.90 20.20
CA CYS A 70 24.60 2.03 19.92
C CYS A 70 23.27 1.55 19.31
N ILE A 71 22.12 1.99 19.85
CA ILE A 71 20.79 1.49 19.46
C ILE A 71 20.50 1.77 17.97
N PRO A 72 20.62 3.02 17.46
CA PRO A 72 20.48 3.27 16.02
C PRO A 72 21.48 2.48 15.16
N CYS A 73 22.70 2.22 15.63
CA CYS A 73 23.68 1.42 14.88
C CYS A 73 23.26 -0.06 14.81
N LYS A 74 22.65 -0.62 15.86
CA LYS A 74 22.07 -1.96 15.83
C LYS A 74 20.94 -2.08 14.81
N MET A 75 20.16 -1.01 14.62
CA MET A 75 19.12 -0.96 13.59
C MET A 75 19.72 -0.87 12.18
N MET A 76 20.88 -0.22 12.01
CA MET A 76 21.60 -0.18 10.73
C MET A 76 22.19 -1.54 10.33
N LYS A 77 22.69 -2.32 11.29
CA LYS A 77 23.36 -3.59 11.02
C LYS A 77 22.62 -4.53 10.05
N PRO A 78 21.33 -4.89 10.26
CA PRO A 78 20.63 -5.77 9.32
C PRO A 78 20.47 -5.15 7.92
N ILE A 79 20.38 -3.83 7.81
CA ILE A 79 20.34 -3.12 6.52
C ILE A 79 21.69 -3.25 5.83
N LEU A 80 22.79 -2.95 6.52
CA LEU A 80 24.13 -3.03 5.95
C LEU A 80 24.48 -4.46 5.52
N ASP A 81 24.10 -5.46 6.32
CA ASP A 81 24.33 -6.88 6.01
C ASP A 81 23.52 -7.31 4.77
N ASP A 82 22.27 -6.85 4.64
CA ASP A 82 21.46 -7.06 3.43
C ASP A 82 22.07 -6.36 2.20
N LEU A 83 22.51 -5.10 2.32
CA LEU A 83 23.13 -4.37 1.22
C LEU A 83 24.42 -5.05 0.74
N LYS A 84 25.25 -5.53 1.67
CA LYS A 84 26.44 -6.33 1.35
C LYS A 84 26.07 -7.63 0.63
N ALA A 85 25.00 -8.30 1.04
CA ALA A 85 24.60 -9.57 0.42
C ALA A 85 23.99 -9.37 -0.97
N ASN A 86 23.15 -8.34 -1.12
CA ASN A 86 22.25 -8.20 -2.26
C ASN A 86 22.68 -7.14 -3.29
N HIS A 87 23.67 -6.30 -2.99
CA HIS A 87 24.09 -5.20 -3.87
C HIS A 87 25.61 -5.11 -4.07
N ALA A 88 26.36 -6.15 -3.72
CA ALA A 88 27.83 -6.16 -3.80
C ALA A 88 28.40 -6.01 -5.22
N ASP A 89 27.61 -6.29 -6.25
CA ASP A 89 27.96 -6.09 -7.65
C ASP A 89 27.75 -4.64 -8.13
N GLN A 90 27.09 -3.81 -7.33
CA GLN A 90 26.71 -2.43 -7.67
C GLN A 90 27.50 -1.40 -6.86
N PHE A 91 27.67 -1.65 -5.56
CA PHE A 91 28.43 -0.80 -4.66
C PHE A 91 28.98 -1.61 -3.47
N ILE A 92 30.09 -1.13 -2.92
CA ILE A 92 30.71 -1.71 -1.73
C ILE A 92 30.00 -1.14 -0.50
N THR A 93 29.68 -1.98 0.48
CA THR A 93 29.17 -1.52 1.78
C THR A 93 30.17 -1.90 2.86
N GLU A 94 30.71 -0.92 3.57
CA GLU A 94 31.66 -1.08 4.67
C GLU A 94 31.04 -0.57 5.97
N PHE A 95 31.37 -1.23 7.08
CA PHE A 95 31.02 -0.79 8.42
C PHE A 95 32.30 -0.67 9.24
N ILE A 96 32.47 0.44 9.95
CA ILE A 96 33.56 0.63 10.90
C ILE A 96 32.95 0.90 12.28
N ASP A 97 33.30 0.06 13.25
CA ASP A 97 33.03 0.34 14.65
C ASP A 97 34.03 1.38 15.15
N VAL A 98 33.57 2.59 15.45
CA VAL A 98 34.44 3.69 15.88
C VAL A 98 34.78 3.63 17.37
N TRP A 99 34.16 2.73 18.14
CA TRP A 99 34.58 2.44 19.51
C TRP A 99 35.72 1.43 19.54
N GLU A 100 35.77 0.53 18.57
CA GLU A 100 36.91 -0.37 18.36
C GLU A 100 38.04 0.30 17.56
N ASN A 101 37.71 1.25 16.67
CA ASN A 101 38.66 2.00 15.86
C ASN A 101 38.46 3.53 15.98
N PRO A 102 38.92 4.15 17.09
CA PRO A 102 38.67 5.57 17.37
C PRO A 102 39.28 6.53 16.34
N ASP A 103 40.39 6.13 15.72
CA ASP A 103 41.07 6.95 14.71
C ASP A 103 40.25 7.07 13.42
N ALA A 104 39.36 6.11 13.14
CA ALA A 104 38.43 6.22 12.02
C ALA A 104 37.48 7.40 12.19
N GLY A 105 36.96 7.64 13.41
CA GLY A 105 36.07 8.77 13.68
C GLY A 105 36.71 10.11 13.34
N LYS A 106 37.98 10.30 13.75
CA LYS A 106 38.79 11.48 13.42
C LYS A 106 39.07 11.58 11.93
N LYS A 107 39.51 10.48 11.31
CA LYS A 107 39.87 10.42 9.89
C LYS A 107 38.72 10.86 8.97
N TYR A 108 37.50 10.45 9.28
CA TYR A 108 36.32 10.78 8.48
C TYR A 108 35.55 12.01 8.97
N GLY A 109 36.02 12.64 10.05
CA GLY A 109 35.46 13.87 10.62
C GLY A 109 34.01 13.70 11.04
N ILE A 110 33.67 12.59 11.71
CA ILE A 110 32.30 12.36 12.20
C ILE A 110 32.14 12.85 13.63
N GLU A 111 31.02 13.52 13.91
CA GLU A 111 30.68 14.05 15.24
C GLU A 111 29.64 13.19 15.97
N MET A 112 28.89 12.37 15.23
CA MET A 112 27.80 11.55 15.74
C MET A 112 27.75 10.19 15.02
N ILE A 113 27.27 9.17 15.73
CA ILE A 113 27.04 7.82 15.16
C ILE A 113 25.56 7.45 15.16
N PRO A 114 25.09 6.64 14.20
CA PRO A 114 25.82 6.22 13.01
C PRO A 114 25.91 7.37 11.99
N THR A 115 26.97 7.38 11.17
CA THR A 115 27.10 8.29 10.02
C THR A 115 27.37 7.47 8.76
N GLN A 116 26.55 7.65 7.72
CA GLN A 116 26.71 6.99 6.43
C GLN A 116 27.30 7.97 5.42
N ILE A 117 28.38 7.58 4.76
CA ILE A 117 29.08 8.39 3.76
C ILE A 117 29.10 7.65 2.44
N PHE A 118 28.65 8.32 1.38
CA PHE A 118 28.59 7.82 0.02
C PHE A 118 29.79 8.35 -0.76
N TYR A 119 30.52 7.45 -1.41
CA TYR A 119 31.65 7.75 -2.26
C TYR A 119 31.39 7.24 -3.68
N ASN A 120 31.82 7.99 -4.70
CA ASN A 120 31.87 7.47 -6.06
C ASN A 120 33.02 6.46 -6.24
N ALA A 121 33.12 5.88 -7.43
CA ALA A 121 34.18 4.94 -7.82
C ALA A 121 35.60 5.51 -7.65
N GLU A 122 35.75 6.82 -7.77
CA GLU A 122 37.02 7.55 -7.61
C GLU A 122 37.36 7.86 -6.14
N GLY A 123 36.47 7.55 -5.19
CA GLY A 123 36.66 7.83 -3.77
C GLY A 123 36.34 9.27 -3.34
N LYS A 124 35.70 10.06 -4.20
CA LYS A 124 35.15 11.37 -3.85
C LYS A 124 33.85 11.20 -3.08
N GLU A 125 33.75 11.89 -1.95
CA GLU A 125 32.51 11.96 -1.18
C GLU A 125 31.40 12.66 -1.99
N LEU A 126 30.26 11.99 -2.10
CA LEU A 126 29.06 12.46 -2.79
C LEU A 126 28.03 13.02 -1.81
N PHE A 127 27.90 12.38 -0.66
CA PHE A 127 26.87 12.69 0.34
C PHE A 127 27.20 12.04 1.68
N ARG A 128 26.71 12.65 2.76
CA ARG A 128 26.74 12.09 4.10
C ARG A 128 25.40 12.26 4.80
N HIS A 129 25.03 11.27 5.61
CA HIS A 129 23.84 11.28 6.47
C HIS A 129 24.25 10.93 7.90
N THR A 130 23.59 11.58 8.87
CA THR A 130 23.81 11.34 10.30
C THR A 130 22.53 10.79 10.92
N GLY A 131 22.67 9.73 11.71
CA GLY A 131 21.56 9.00 12.32
C GLY A 131 21.21 7.74 11.54
N PHE A 132 20.09 7.11 11.89
CA PHE A 132 19.59 5.96 11.16
C PHE A 132 19.25 6.35 9.71
N TYR A 133 19.55 5.45 8.77
CA TYR A 133 19.24 5.63 7.36
C TYR A 133 18.67 4.34 6.76
N GLY A 134 17.42 4.40 6.31
CA GLY A 134 16.69 3.22 5.82
C GLY A 134 17.28 2.64 4.54
N LYS A 135 17.11 1.33 4.33
CA LYS A 135 17.59 0.62 3.12
C LYS A 135 17.12 1.32 1.85
N GLU A 136 15.83 1.66 1.78
CA GLU A 136 15.24 2.26 0.59
C GLU A 136 15.73 3.68 0.35
N ASP A 137 16.04 4.44 1.41
CA ASP A 137 16.62 5.78 1.30
C ASP A 137 18.06 5.70 0.77
N ILE A 138 18.84 4.72 1.25
CA ILE A 138 20.18 4.42 0.74
C ILE A 138 20.13 4.04 -0.75
N LEU A 139 19.23 3.12 -1.13
CA LEU A 139 19.07 2.71 -2.52
C LEU A 139 18.57 3.87 -3.41
N GLY A 140 17.65 4.69 -2.87
CA GLY A 140 17.20 5.92 -3.53
C GLY A 140 18.36 6.87 -3.80
N LYS A 141 19.26 7.04 -2.81
CA LYS A 141 20.43 7.91 -2.95
C LYS A 141 21.42 7.40 -3.99
N TRP A 142 21.66 6.09 -4.02
CA TRP A 142 22.46 5.47 -5.07
C TRP A 142 21.88 5.68 -6.47
N LYS A 143 20.56 5.61 -6.61
CA LYS A 143 19.88 5.90 -7.87
C LYS A 143 20.06 7.36 -8.30
N GLU A 144 20.03 8.32 -7.38
CA GLU A 144 20.35 9.73 -7.67
C GLU A 144 21.79 9.89 -8.19
N PHE A 145 22.72 9.07 -7.72
CA PHE A 145 24.12 9.05 -8.18
C PHE A 145 24.35 8.24 -9.46
N GLY A 146 23.28 7.77 -10.10
CA GLY A 146 23.37 7.01 -11.36
C GLY A 146 23.82 5.56 -11.19
N VAL A 147 23.84 5.04 -9.96
CA VAL A 147 24.06 3.60 -9.73
C VAL A 147 22.77 2.85 -10.03
N ASP A 148 22.84 1.88 -10.94
CA ASP A 148 21.70 1.05 -11.31
C ASP A 148 21.42 0.00 -10.22
N VAL A 149 20.78 0.45 -9.14
CA VAL A 149 20.35 -0.39 -8.02
C VAL A 149 19.18 -1.31 -8.34
N SER A 150 18.61 -1.21 -9.56
CA SER A 150 17.51 -2.09 -9.98
C SER A 150 17.96 -3.53 -10.23
N ARG A 151 19.27 -3.75 -10.37
CA ARG A 151 19.90 -5.06 -10.54
C ARG A 151 20.46 -5.66 -9.25
N GLY A 152 19.97 -5.23 -8.08
CA GLY A 152 20.40 -5.91 -6.85
C GLY A 152 20.13 -7.40 -7.06
N LYS A 153 20.96 -8.30 -6.55
CA LYS A 153 20.55 -9.70 -6.39
C LYS A 153 19.16 -9.63 -5.80
N VAL A 154 18.18 -9.96 -6.65
CA VAL A 154 16.77 -9.80 -6.34
C VAL A 154 16.60 -10.53 -5.03
N ALA A 155 16.20 -9.82 -3.96
CA ALA A 155 15.79 -10.49 -2.74
C ALA A 155 14.88 -11.61 -3.19
N THR A 156 15.29 -12.85 -2.92
CA THR A 156 14.86 -14.10 -3.58
C THR A 156 13.41 -14.48 -3.26
N GLY A 157 12.53 -13.49 -3.12
CA GLY A 157 11.14 -13.63 -2.82
C GLY A 157 10.31 -13.94 -4.05
N ILE A 158 9.16 -14.55 -3.80
CA ILE A 158 8.24 -15.00 -4.84
C ILE A 158 7.71 -13.80 -5.62
N VAL A 159 7.79 -13.84 -6.96
CA VAL A 159 7.17 -12.85 -7.86
C VAL A 159 6.23 -13.57 -8.81
N ARG A 160 5.00 -13.06 -8.93
CA ARG A 160 3.98 -13.61 -9.84
C ARG A 160 3.31 -12.46 -10.60
N GLU A 161 3.92 -12.05 -11.71
CA GLU A 161 3.39 -10.98 -12.55
C GLU A 161 2.19 -11.44 -13.40
N THR A 162 2.18 -12.71 -13.79
CA THR A 162 1.08 -13.34 -14.52
C THR A 162 0.43 -14.42 -13.67
N PRO A 163 -0.91 -14.57 -13.72
CA PRO A 163 -1.58 -15.70 -13.10
C PRO A 163 -0.99 -17.03 -13.57
N VAL A 164 -0.88 -18.01 -12.69
CA VAL A 164 -0.55 -19.39 -13.06
C VAL A 164 -1.70 -20.01 -13.86
N ALA A 165 -2.94 -19.67 -13.49
CA ALA A 165 -4.11 -20.00 -14.27
C ALA A 165 -5.12 -18.85 -14.18
N ALA A 166 -5.84 -18.60 -15.28
CA ALA A 166 -6.93 -17.65 -15.29
C ALA A 166 -8.08 -18.13 -14.38
N ASP A 167 -8.78 -17.17 -13.76
CA ASP A 167 -10.01 -17.49 -13.03
C ASP A 167 -11.16 -17.68 -14.01
N THR A 168 -11.58 -18.93 -14.22
CA THR A 168 -12.65 -19.30 -15.15
C THR A 168 -14.01 -19.49 -14.48
N ARG A 169 -14.14 -19.16 -13.19
CA ARG A 169 -15.39 -19.33 -12.45
C ARG A 169 -16.47 -18.37 -12.98
N PRO A 170 -17.75 -18.80 -13.04
CA PRO A 170 -18.87 -17.92 -13.41
C PRO A 170 -18.91 -16.66 -12.53
N ARG A 171 -19.12 -15.49 -13.12
CA ARG A 171 -18.99 -14.22 -12.39
C ARG A 171 -19.99 -14.04 -11.25
N ASP A 172 -21.13 -14.70 -11.33
CA ASP A 172 -22.17 -14.75 -10.32
C ASP A 172 -21.90 -15.73 -9.17
N SER A 173 -20.86 -16.57 -9.31
CA SER A 173 -20.37 -17.48 -8.27
C SER A 173 -19.14 -16.94 -7.51
N VAL A 174 -18.62 -15.78 -7.92
CA VAL A 174 -17.41 -15.17 -7.39
C VAL A 174 -17.72 -13.85 -6.68
N CYS A 175 -17.31 -13.75 -5.42
CA CYS A 175 -17.51 -12.55 -4.62
C CYS A 175 -16.68 -11.39 -5.18
N PHE A 176 -17.32 -10.27 -5.49
CA PHE A 176 -16.68 -9.06 -6.02
C PHE A 176 -15.60 -8.48 -5.08
N MET A 177 -15.68 -8.75 -3.78
CA MET A 177 -14.75 -8.20 -2.79
C MET A 177 -13.53 -9.10 -2.53
N CYS A 178 -13.75 -10.38 -2.22
CA CYS A 178 -12.67 -11.29 -1.83
C CYS A 178 -12.24 -12.27 -2.95
N ASP A 179 -13.00 -12.33 -4.06
CA ASP A 179 -12.97 -13.36 -5.11
C ASP A 179 -13.09 -14.81 -4.59
N GLY A 180 -13.65 -14.98 -3.39
CA GLY A 180 -14.06 -16.28 -2.88
C GLY A 180 -15.30 -16.80 -3.58
N ASN A 181 -15.51 -18.12 -3.50
CA ASN A 181 -16.76 -18.72 -3.94
C ASN A 181 -17.92 -18.23 -3.07
N VAL A 182 -19.06 -17.98 -3.70
CA VAL A 182 -20.24 -17.46 -3.03
C VAL A 182 -21.21 -18.61 -2.76
N ASN A 183 -21.63 -18.76 -1.51
CA ASN A 183 -22.70 -19.68 -1.15
C ASN A 183 -24.05 -19.10 -1.60
N PRO A 184 -24.85 -19.84 -2.42
CA PRO A 184 -26.16 -19.38 -2.86
C PRO A 184 -27.14 -19.02 -1.74
N MET A 185 -26.98 -19.59 -0.54
CA MET A 185 -27.86 -19.37 0.62
C MET A 185 -27.53 -18.10 1.42
N THR A 186 -26.33 -17.54 1.25
CA THR A 186 -25.90 -16.34 1.98
C THR A 186 -25.62 -15.16 1.07
N LYS A 187 -25.65 -15.35 -0.26
CA LYS A 187 -25.22 -14.33 -1.21
C LYS A 187 -26.00 -13.03 -1.06
N THR A 188 -25.29 -11.94 -1.29
CA THR A 188 -25.86 -10.59 -1.42
C THR A 188 -25.54 -10.06 -2.80
N VAL A 189 -26.52 -9.46 -3.46
CA VAL A 189 -26.41 -8.97 -4.83
C VAL A 189 -26.75 -7.49 -4.83
N VAL A 190 -25.92 -6.68 -5.48
CA VAL A 190 -26.17 -5.26 -5.72
C VAL A 190 -26.35 -5.07 -7.21
N LYS A 191 -27.53 -4.58 -7.62
CA LYS A 191 -27.80 -4.26 -9.02
C LYS A 191 -27.10 -2.94 -9.40
N GLY A 192 -26.19 -3.02 -10.37
CA GLY A 192 -25.61 -1.87 -11.07
C GLY A 192 -26.47 -1.44 -12.26
N GLN A 193 -25.98 -0.48 -13.04
CA GLN A 193 -26.67 0.01 -14.25
C GLN A 193 -26.54 -0.95 -15.44
N SER A 194 -25.40 -1.63 -15.55
CA SER A 194 -25.09 -2.57 -16.66
C SER A 194 -24.59 -3.92 -16.18
N ASP A 195 -24.19 -4.04 -14.91
CA ASP A 195 -23.67 -5.23 -14.27
C ASP A 195 -24.27 -5.43 -12.88
N GLN A 196 -24.02 -6.59 -12.27
CA GLN A 196 -24.37 -6.87 -10.89
C GLN A 196 -23.11 -7.25 -10.11
N HIS A 197 -23.02 -6.79 -8.86
CA HIS A 197 -21.98 -7.22 -7.94
C HIS A 197 -22.53 -8.26 -6.98
N VAL A 198 -21.89 -9.43 -6.94
CA VAL A 198 -22.24 -10.51 -6.02
C VAL A 198 -21.25 -10.54 -4.86
N PHE A 199 -21.73 -10.77 -3.66
CA PHE A 199 -20.97 -10.82 -2.42
C PHE A 199 -21.27 -12.11 -1.66
N CYS A 200 -20.32 -12.60 -0.85
CA CYS A 200 -20.52 -13.78 0.00
C CYS A 200 -21.69 -13.64 0.98
N GLY A 201 -22.03 -12.41 1.35
CA GLY A 201 -23.18 -12.06 2.18
C GLY A 201 -23.13 -10.60 2.64
N PRO A 202 -23.98 -10.21 3.60
CA PRO A 202 -24.15 -8.82 3.99
C PRO A 202 -22.84 -8.16 4.45
N HIS A 203 -21.96 -8.88 5.14
CA HIS A 203 -20.67 -8.34 5.57
C HIS A 203 -19.81 -7.83 4.40
N CYS A 204 -19.58 -8.67 3.38
CA CYS A 204 -18.80 -8.28 2.20
C CYS A 204 -19.46 -7.11 1.45
N TYR A 205 -20.80 -7.04 1.46
CA TYR A 205 -21.52 -5.87 0.98
C TYR A 205 -21.21 -4.63 1.83
N PHE A 206 -21.23 -4.68 3.17
CA PHE A 206 -20.97 -3.51 3.99
C PHE A 206 -19.50 -3.03 3.92
N ILE A 207 -18.54 -3.91 3.65
CA ILE A 207 -17.16 -3.52 3.29
C ILE A 207 -17.15 -2.74 1.97
N TYR A 208 -17.92 -3.20 0.98
CA TYR A 208 -18.06 -2.49 -0.29
C TYR A 208 -18.77 -1.15 -0.10
N PHE A 209 -19.90 -1.13 0.61
CA PHE A 209 -20.69 0.05 0.92
C PHE A 209 -19.84 1.12 1.62
N SER A 210 -19.10 0.74 2.66
CA SER A 210 -18.16 1.63 3.36
C SER A 210 -16.98 2.10 2.49
N SER A 211 -16.81 1.55 1.28
CA SER A 211 -15.85 2.03 0.29
C SER A 211 -16.38 3.13 -0.63
N ILE A 212 -17.68 3.42 -0.62
CA ILE A 212 -18.34 4.37 -1.51
C ILE A 212 -18.44 5.73 -0.82
N VAL A 213 -17.49 6.62 -1.14
CA VAL A 213 -17.45 7.97 -0.59
C VAL A 213 -18.73 8.73 -0.95
N GLY A 214 -19.46 9.23 0.05
CA GLY A 214 -20.65 10.06 -0.16
C GLY A 214 -21.90 9.30 -0.65
N ALA A 215 -21.95 7.97 -0.47
CA ALA A 215 -23.13 7.19 -0.82
C ALA A 215 -24.38 7.62 -0.05
N ASP A 216 -25.49 7.82 -0.75
CA ASP A 216 -26.81 7.82 -0.14
C ASP A 216 -27.21 6.37 0.18
N ALA A 217 -27.22 6.04 1.47
CA ALA A 217 -27.52 4.71 1.95
C ALA A 217 -28.86 4.19 1.41
N LYS A 218 -29.92 5.00 1.43
CA LYS A 218 -31.25 4.56 0.98
C LYS A 218 -31.27 4.23 -0.51
N ALA A 219 -30.63 5.07 -1.32
CA ALA A 219 -30.54 4.85 -2.77
C ALA A 219 -29.69 3.62 -3.13
N VAL A 220 -28.66 3.31 -2.34
CA VAL A 220 -27.85 2.10 -2.52
C VAL A 220 -28.64 0.87 -2.06
N ASP A 221 -29.24 0.91 -0.88
CA ASP A 221 -29.97 -0.21 -0.27
C ASP A 221 -31.15 -0.68 -1.14
N ALA A 222 -31.82 0.23 -1.85
CA ALA A 222 -32.89 -0.08 -2.79
C ALA A 222 -32.45 -1.02 -3.94
N LYS A 223 -31.14 -1.15 -4.17
CA LYS A 223 -30.54 -2.01 -5.21
C LYS A 223 -30.02 -3.34 -4.66
N VAL A 224 -30.14 -3.56 -3.36
CA VAL A 224 -29.56 -4.72 -2.66
C VAL A 224 -30.60 -5.81 -2.51
N SER A 225 -30.23 -7.03 -2.88
CA SER A 225 -31.00 -8.23 -2.60
C SER A 225 -30.13 -9.24 -1.85
N VAL A 226 -30.74 -9.98 -0.93
CA VAL A 226 -30.10 -11.04 -0.15
C VAL A 226 -30.78 -12.36 -0.46
N SER A 227 -30.05 -13.46 -0.37
CA SER A 227 -30.67 -14.78 -0.44
C SER A 227 -31.44 -15.09 0.82
N ASP A 228 -32.70 -15.48 0.65
CA ASP A 228 -33.49 -16.11 1.67
C ASP A 228 -32.86 -17.45 2.09
N TRP A 229 -32.66 -17.65 3.39
CA TRP A 229 -31.99 -18.82 3.95
C TRP A 229 -32.81 -20.10 3.83
N ALA A 230 -34.13 -20.01 3.64
CA ALA A 230 -34.97 -21.20 3.48
C ALA A 230 -34.91 -21.76 2.05
N GLY A 231 -34.87 -20.90 1.02
CA GLY A 231 -34.96 -21.32 -0.38
C GLY A 231 -33.89 -20.81 -1.35
N GLY A 232 -32.99 -19.91 -0.91
CA GLY A 232 -31.96 -19.29 -1.75
C GLY A 232 -32.49 -18.24 -2.73
N GLN A 233 -33.79 -17.94 -2.70
CA GLN A 233 -34.40 -16.91 -3.53
C GLN A 233 -33.92 -15.52 -3.12
N LEU A 234 -33.63 -14.66 -4.10
CA LEU A 234 -33.27 -13.28 -3.82
C LEU A 234 -34.49 -12.46 -3.40
N ILE A 235 -34.37 -11.80 -2.24
CA ILE A 235 -35.38 -10.90 -1.67
C ILE A 235 -34.76 -9.51 -1.42
N PRO A 236 -35.54 -8.42 -1.41
CA PRO A 236 -35.03 -7.10 -1.09
C PRO A 236 -34.38 -7.06 0.30
N ALA A 237 -33.17 -6.52 0.41
CA ALA A 237 -32.43 -6.54 1.67
C ALA A 237 -33.13 -5.76 2.78
N THR A 238 -33.81 -4.67 2.43
CA THR A 238 -34.49 -3.78 3.39
C THR A 238 -35.76 -4.37 3.99
N THR A 239 -36.34 -5.42 3.39
CA THR A 239 -37.57 -6.08 3.85
C THR A 239 -37.31 -7.40 4.57
N ALA A 240 -36.10 -7.92 4.50
CA ALA A 240 -35.73 -9.19 5.12
C ALA A 240 -35.59 -9.07 6.64
N THR A 241 -35.85 -10.19 7.33
CA THR A 241 -35.49 -10.38 8.74
C THR A 241 -34.16 -11.12 8.83
N TYR A 242 -33.23 -10.63 9.66
CA TYR A 242 -31.88 -11.19 9.76
C TYR A 242 -31.67 -11.90 11.09
N LEU A 243 -31.36 -13.19 11.05
CA LEU A 243 -30.85 -13.90 12.23
C LEU A 243 -29.34 -13.67 12.32
N TYR A 244 -28.95 -12.85 13.29
CA TYR A 244 -27.57 -12.50 13.61
C TYR A 244 -27.08 -13.34 14.79
N GLY A 245 -26.21 -14.31 14.52
CA GLY A 245 -25.58 -15.17 15.52
C GLY A 245 -24.07 -14.98 15.56
N MET A 246 -23.38 -15.84 16.30
CA MET A 246 -21.92 -15.92 16.33
C MET A 246 -21.49 -17.37 16.09
N ASP A 247 -20.39 -17.57 15.37
CA ASP A 247 -19.75 -18.88 15.30
C ASP A 247 -18.92 -19.16 16.57
N ALA A 248 -18.33 -20.36 16.63
CA ALA A 248 -17.53 -20.79 17.78
C ALA A 248 -16.27 -19.93 18.03
N LYS A 249 -15.85 -19.12 17.05
CA LYS A 249 -14.70 -18.21 17.15
C LYS A 249 -15.13 -16.78 17.46
N GLY A 250 -16.42 -16.56 17.72
CA GLY A 250 -16.99 -15.23 17.97
C GLY A 250 -17.26 -14.42 16.70
N ARG A 251 -17.04 -15.00 15.51
CA ARG A 251 -17.26 -14.30 14.24
C ARG A 251 -18.77 -14.22 13.94
N PRO A 252 -19.29 -13.07 13.54
CA PRO A 252 -20.71 -12.94 13.21
C PRO A 252 -21.17 -13.89 12.10
N THR A 253 -22.36 -14.44 12.28
CA THR A 253 -23.10 -15.21 11.27
C THR A 253 -24.41 -14.51 10.95
N ILE A 254 -24.76 -14.43 9.67
CA ILE A 254 -25.95 -13.72 9.21
C ILE A 254 -26.72 -14.60 8.25
N LYS A 255 -27.99 -14.84 8.59
CA LYS A 255 -28.97 -15.54 7.74
C LYS A 255 -30.14 -14.61 7.49
N ALA A 256 -30.49 -14.38 6.23
CA ALA A 256 -31.62 -13.52 5.87
C ALA A 256 -32.87 -14.37 5.61
N PHE A 257 -34.03 -13.86 5.98
CA PHE A 257 -35.31 -14.53 5.79
C PHE A 257 -36.33 -13.58 5.18
N ALA A 258 -37.10 -14.08 4.22
CA ALA A 258 -38.23 -13.35 3.65
C ALA A 258 -39.35 -13.13 4.67
N ASP A 259 -39.45 -14.05 5.62
CA ASP A 259 -40.54 -14.17 6.58
C ASP A 259 -40.01 -14.28 8.02
N GLN A 260 -40.66 -13.58 8.95
CA GLN A 260 -40.23 -13.53 10.35
C GLN A 260 -40.50 -14.85 11.09
N ASP A 261 -41.54 -15.60 10.72
CA ASP A 261 -41.83 -16.90 11.34
C ASP A 261 -40.77 -17.94 10.95
N ALA A 262 -40.32 -17.92 9.68
CA ALA A 262 -39.19 -18.72 9.21
C ALA A 262 -37.90 -18.39 9.98
N ALA A 263 -37.60 -17.11 10.19
CA ALA A 263 -36.44 -16.68 10.98
C ALA A 263 -36.53 -17.15 12.44
N THR A 264 -37.71 -17.04 13.05
CA THR A 264 -37.99 -17.49 14.42
C THR A 264 -37.88 -19.00 14.56
N LYS A 265 -38.29 -19.75 13.53
CA LYS A 265 -38.11 -21.20 13.47
C LYS A 265 -36.62 -21.59 13.42
N GLU A 266 -35.83 -20.92 12.57
CA GLU A 266 -34.38 -21.17 12.51
C GLU A 266 -33.69 -20.84 13.84
N GLN A 267 -34.10 -19.75 14.49
CA GLN A 267 -33.52 -19.28 15.76
C GLN A 267 -33.54 -20.34 16.86
N LYS A 268 -34.49 -21.30 16.82
CA LYS A 268 -34.56 -22.43 17.76
C LYS A 268 -33.37 -23.38 17.67
N THR A 269 -32.70 -23.44 16.51
CA THR A 269 -31.55 -24.33 16.25
C THR A 269 -30.26 -23.56 16.01
N SER A 270 -30.36 -22.29 15.62
CA SER A 270 -29.25 -21.37 15.42
C SER A 270 -29.40 -20.17 16.35
N PRO A 271 -28.81 -20.20 17.55
CA PRO A 271 -28.92 -19.10 18.50
C PRO A 271 -28.44 -17.77 17.90
N GLY A 272 -29.20 -16.72 18.13
CA GLY A 272 -28.91 -15.39 17.59
C GLY A 272 -30.05 -14.40 17.85
N ASN A 273 -29.87 -13.17 17.42
CA ASN A 273 -30.86 -12.11 17.53
C ASN A 273 -31.49 -11.84 16.16
N LEU A 274 -32.81 -11.64 16.12
CA LEU A 274 -33.50 -11.19 14.91
C LEU A 274 -33.36 -9.67 14.77
N LEU A 275 -32.88 -9.22 13.62
CA LEU A 275 -32.57 -7.82 13.32
C LEU A 275 -33.28 -7.37 12.04
N ALA A 276 -33.66 -6.10 12.01
CA ALA A 276 -33.99 -5.40 10.77
C ALA A 276 -32.72 -4.91 10.06
N TRP A 277 -32.84 -4.54 8.78
CA TRP A 277 -31.71 -4.11 7.94
C TRP A 277 -30.90 -2.94 8.51
N ASP A 278 -31.56 -1.91 9.04
CA ASP A 278 -30.87 -0.74 9.59
C ASP A 278 -30.08 -1.06 10.88
N VAL A 279 -30.61 -1.98 11.69
CA VAL A 279 -29.90 -2.48 12.88
C VAL A 279 -28.71 -3.34 12.47
N LEU A 280 -28.87 -4.20 11.46
CA LEU A 280 -27.77 -4.97 10.90
C LEU A 280 -26.67 -4.05 10.35
N ARG A 281 -27.02 -3.04 9.55
CA ARG A 281 -26.06 -2.04 9.04
C ARG A 281 -25.29 -1.39 10.17
N SER A 282 -25.99 -0.98 11.23
CA SER A 282 -25.37 -0.32 12.37
C SER A 282 -24.34 -1.22 13.05
N LYS A 283 -24.63 -2.54 13.17
CA LYS A 283 -23.66 -3.52 13.69
C LYS A 283 -22.48 -3.72 12.75
N GLU A 284 -22.74 -3.87 11.46
CA GLU A 284 -21.70 -4.11 10.45
C GLU A 284 -20.75 -2.93 10.28
N LEU A 285 -21.22 -1.70 10.52
CA LEU A 285 -20.42 -0.48 10.45
C LEU A 285 -19.86 -0.03 11.81
N ALA A 286 -20.14 -0.77 12.90
CA ALA A 286 -19.72 -0.39 14.25
C ALA A 286 -18.20 -0.43 14.43
N THR A 287 -17.52 -1.38 13.78
CA THR A 287 -16.07 -1.50 13.82
C THR A 287 -15.47 -1.26 12.45
N ARG A 288 -14.52 -0.34 12.38
CA ARG A 288 -13.93 0.14 11.14
C ARG A 288 -12.41 0.14 11.18
N CYS A 289 -11.81 0.06 10.01
CA CYS A 289 -10.37 0.10 9.86
C CYS A 289 -9.83 1.49 10.20
N ALA A 290 -8.90 1.56 11.15
CA ALA A 290 -8.24 2.78 11.59
C ALA A 290 -7.41 3.49 10.49
N PHE A 291 -7.19 2.85 9.34
CA PHE A 291 -6.53 3.47 8.18
C PHE A 291 -7.51 3.88 7.08
N CYS A 292 -8.33 2.95 6.58
CA CYS A 292 -9.18 3.18 5.41
C CYS A 292 -10.69 3.31 5.69
N ASP A 293 -11.10 3.09 6.94
CA ASP A 293 -12.48 3.20 7.44
C ASP A 293 -13.49 2.20 6.89
N ARG A 294 -13.01 1.20 6.14
CA ARG A 294 -13.85 0.05 5.77
C ARG A 294 -14.32 -0.68 7.02
N ALA A 295 -15.56 -1.17 6.95
CA ALA A 295 -16.10 -2.12 7.91
C ALA A 295 -15.16 -3.32 8.10
N VAL A 296 -15.03 -3.80 9.33
CA VAL A 296 -14.23 -5.00 9.65
C VAL A 296 -14.90 -5.81 10.74
N TYR A 297 -14.73 -7.12 10.66
CA TYR A 297 -14.87 -7.98 11.83
C TYR A 297 -13.54 -8.03 12.57
N PRO A 298 -13.51 -7.74 13.88
CA PRO A 298 -12.31 -7.86 14.70
C PRO A 298 -11.63 -9.22 14.57
N GLU A 299 -12.41 -10.29 14.38
CA GLU A 299 -11.94 -11.67 14.27
C GLU A 299 -11.13 -11.91 12.99
N ASP A 300 -11.40 -11.15 11.92
CA ASP A 300 -10.72 -11.24 10.63
C ASP A 300 -9.66 -10.14 10.45
N ALA A 301 -9.68 -9.09 11.28
CA ALA A 301 -8.83 -7.92 11.17
C ALA A 301 -7.46 -8.09 11.84
N CYS A 302 -6.51 -7.23 11.47
CA CYS A 302 -5.27 -7.06 12.22
C CYS A 302 -5.52 -6.14 13.42
N GLY A 303 -5.15 -6.56 14.62
CA GLY A 303 -5.13 -5.68 15.78
C GLY A 303 -4.03 -4.64 15.64
N VAL A 304 -4.30 -3.39 16.00
CA VAL A 304 -3.32 -2.30 15.99
C VAL A 304 -3.43 -1.51 17.28
N LYS A 305 -2.32 -1.39 18.01
CA LYS A 305 -2.19 -0.53 19.18
C LYS A 305 -1.42 0.72 18.80
N PHE A 306 -1.83 1.87 19.30
CA PHE A 306 -1.15 3.16 19.13
C PHE A 306 -1.42 4.02 20.36
N GLY A 307 -0.35 4.44 21.05
CA GLY A 307 -0.47 5.03 22.39
C GLY A 307 -1.23 4.10 23.35
N ASN A 308 -2.26 4.64 24.02
CA ASN A 308 -3.14 3.88 24.92
C ASN A 308 -4.41 3.35 24.24
N THR A 309 -4.51 3.49 22.91
CA THR A 309 -5.71 3.14 22.14
C THR A 309 -5.46 1.88 21.30
N HIS A 310 -6.56 1.18 21.02
CA HIS A 310 -6.58 0.00 20.17
C HIS A 310 -7.51 0.26 18.98
N GLY A 311 -7.15 -0.25 17.81
CA GLY A 311 -7.93 -0.20 16.60
C GLY A 311 -7.60 -1.37 15.69
N HIS A 312 -8.04 -1.28 14.43
CA HIS A 312 -7.96 -2.40 13.50
C HIS A 312 -7.43 -1.99 12.12
N GLY A 313 -6.62 -2.86 11.52
CA GLY A 313 -6.34 -2.86 10.08
C GLY A 313 -7.23 -3.89 9.38
N CYS A 314 -8.03 -3.49 8.38
CA CYS A 314 -8.82 -4.45 7.58
C CYS A 314 -7.96 -5.46 6.80
N CYS A 315 -6.66 -5.18 6.68
CA CYS A 315 -5.66 -6.08 6.12
C CYS A 315 -4.29 -5.66 6.66
N THR A 316 -3.28 -6.48 6.38
CA THR A 316 -1.93 -6.31 6.90
C THR A 316 -1.22 -5.05 6.43
N HIS A 317 -1.54 -4.51 5.25
CA HIS A 317 -0.93 -3.24 4.84
C HIS A 317 -1.70 -2.04 5.41
N CYS A 318 -3.01 -2.18 5.64
CA CYS A 318 -3.79 -1.11 6.28
C CYS A 318 -3.41 -0.98 7.76
N SER A 319 -3.08 -2.07 8.46
CA SER A 319 -2.54 -1.96 9.83
C SER A 319 -1.25 -1.15 9.87
N MET A 320 -0.30 -1.41 8.96
CA MET A 320 0.92 -0.59 8.86
C MET A 320 0.62 0.86 8.44
N GLY A 321 -0.43 1.08 7.66
CA GLY A 321 -0.89 2.42 7.27
C GLY A 321 -1.36 3.28 8.44
N VAL A 322 -1.75 2.67 9.57
CA VAL A 322 -2.17 3.41 10.77
C VAL A 322 -1.03 4.29 11.28
N ALA A 323 0.22 3.80 11.29
CA ALA A 323 1.38 4.60 11.67
C ALA A 323 1.53 5.86 10.81
N ALA A 324 1.40 5.70 9.48
CA ALA A 324 1.53 6.82 8.54
C ALA A 324 0.43 7.86 8.71
N ARG A 325 -0.79 7.41 9.04
CA ARG A 325 -1.96 8.26 9.23
C ARG A 325 -1.92 9.01 10.56
N LEU A 326 -1.60 8.31 11.65
CA LEU A 326 -1.60 8.90 13.00
C LEU A 326 -0.28 9.61 13.34
N LYS A 327 0.78 9.38 12.56
CA LYS A 327 2.15 9.84 12.87
C LYS A 327 2.60 9.38 14.26
N GLN A 328 2.25 8.13 14.59
CA GLN A 328 2.54 7.49 15.86
C GLN A 328 3.12 6.11 15.63
N ASP A 329 3.86 5.64 16.64
CA ASP A 329 4.29 4.26 16.69
C ASP A 329 3.13 3.31 16.99
N ILE A 330 3.23 2.12 16.39
CA ILE A 330 2.20 1.11 16.46
C ILE A 330 2.77 -0.25 16.84
N GLU A 331 1.91 -1.06 17.48
CA GLU A 331 2.08 -2.52 17.58
C GLU A 331 0.96 -3.19 16.79
N VAL A 332 1.32 -4.06 15.84
CA VAL A 332 0.38 -4.80 15.01
C VAL A 332 0.42 -6.27 15.40
N GLU A 333 -0.76 -6.86 15.60
CA GLU A 333 -0.95 -8.31 15.61
C GLU A 333 -1.74 -8.71 14.35
N ALA A 334 -1.08 -9.43 13.45
CA ALA A 334 -1.67 -9.96 12.22
C ALA A 334 -1.66 -11.49 12.26
N LYS A 335 -2.63 -12.11 11.60
CA LYS A 335 -2.66 -13.56 11.41
C LYS A 335 -1.93 -13.92 10.11
N ASP A 336 -1.11 -14.97 10.15
CA ASP A 336 -0.54 -15.62 8.98
C ASP A 336 -1.67 -16.01 8.02
N GLY A 337 -1.51 -15.66 6.75
CA GLY A 337 -2.56 -15.85 5.73
C GLY A 337 -2.91 -17.31 5.44
N LEU A 338 -2.06 -18.26 5.83
CA LEU A 338 -2.24 -19.70 5.66
C LEU A 338 -2.67 -20.38 6.97
N THR A 339 -1.90 -20.20 8.05
CA THR A 339 -2.04 -20.97 9.30
C THR A 339 -2.84 -20.25 10.37
N GLY A 340 -2.94 -18.92 10.29
CA GLY A 340 -3.53 -18.08 11.32
C GLY A 340 -2.61 -17.81 12.53
N GLU A 341 -1.36 -18.26 12.49
CA GLU A 341 -0.35 -17.95 13.52
C GLU A 341 -0.15 -16.44 13.66
N ILE A 342 0.14 -15.96 14.87
CA ILE A 342 0.26 -14.53 15.14
C ILE A 342 1.64 -14.01 14.73
N ILE A 343 1.63 -13.00 13.87
CA ILE A 343 2.77 -12.19 13.47
C ILE A 343 2.66 -10.84 14.20
N ARG A 344 3.68 -10.49 14.98
CA ARG A 344 3.77 -9.21 15.69
C ARG A 344 4.77 -8.29 15.04
N VAL A 345 4.38 -7.02 14.90
CA VAL A 345 5.23 -5.98 14.33
C VAL A 345 5.17 -4.76 15.24
N LYS A 346 6.33 -4.24 15.65
CA LYS A 346 6.42 -2.98 16.41
C LYS A 346 7.15 -1.95 15.58
N THR A 347 6.69 -0.71 15.64
CA THR A 347 7.38 0.42 15.00
C THR A 347 8.03 1.34 16.03
N LEU A 348 9.07 2.05 15.60
CA LEU A 348 9.68 3.15 16.31
C LEU A 348 10.09 4.21 15.29
N ASP A 349 9.68 5.46 15.51
CA ASP A 349 10.00 6.61 14.65
C ASP A 349 9.73 6.36 13.15
N GLY A 350 8.59 5.74 12.85
CA GLY A 350 8.17 5.46 11.48
C GLY A 350 8.88 4.29 10.79
N GLN A 351 9.61 3.49 11.56
CA GLN A 351 10.38 2.34 11.08
C GLN A 351 10.05 1.08 11.87
N ILE A 352 10.51 -0.08 11.38
CA ILE A 352 10.33 -1.34 12.10
C ILE A 352 11.31 -1.42 13.26
N ALA A 353 10.80 -1.54 14.48
CA ALA A 353 11.56 -1.82 15.68
C ALA A 353 11.76 -3.32 15.90
N SER A 354 10.71 -4.12 15.70
CA SER A 354 10.78 -5.59 15.78
C SER A 354 9.72 -6.29 14.94
N ILE A 355 10.03 -7.52 14.54
CA ILE A 355 9.12 -8.45 13.86
C ILE A 355 9.26 -9.82 14.52
N GLU A 356 8.13 -10.44 14.85
CA GLU A 356 8.06 -11.80 15.40
C GLU A 356 7.01 -12.63 14.66
N PRO A 357 7.37 -13.79 14.08
CA PRO A 357 8.73 -14.31 13.96
C PRO A 357 9.58 -13.46 13.00
N LYS A 358 10.91 -13.48 13.17
CA LYS A 358 11.83 -12.67 12.35
C LYS A 358 11.80 -13.03 10.85
N THR A 359 11.32 -14.23 10.54
CA THR A 359 11.16 -14.74 9.18
C THR A 359 9.92 -14.19 8.47
N ALA A 360 9.07 -13.43 9.17
CA ALA A 360 7.80 -13.00 8.62
C ALA A 360 7.98 -12.05 7.43
N ILE A 361 7.20 -12.32 6.37
CA ILE A 361 7.20 -11.60 5.10
C ILE A 361 5.79 -11.15 4.73
N ALA A 362 5.69 -10.30 3.72
CA ALA A 362 4.43 -9.80 3.21
C ALA A 362 4.25 -10.15 1.74
N TRP A 363 3.03 -10.51 1.36
CA TRP A 363 2.60 -10.53 -0.03
C TRP A 363 1.89 -9.24 -0.38
N PHE A 364 2.40 -8.54 -1.38
CA PHE A 364 1.73 -7.39 -1.98
C PHE A 364 1.05 -7.83 -3.28
N GLY A 365 -0.26 -8.04 -3.21
CA GLY A 365 -1.07 -8.33 -4.38
C GLY A 365 -1.11 -7.14 -5.32
N GLN A 366 -0.75 -7.35 -6.59
CA GLN A 366 -0.69 -6.31 -7.60
C GLN A 366 -1.35 -6.77 -8.90
N LYS A 367 -1.91 -5.81 -9.63
CA LYS A 367 -2.45 -6.00 -10.99
C LYS A 367 -2.06 -4.83 -11.88
N LYS A 368 -2.09 -5.02 -13.19
CA LYS A 368 -1.94 -3.91 -14.14
C LYS A 368 -3.26 -3.13 -14.25
N GLY A 369 -3.19 -1.82 -14.09
CA GLY A 369 -4.29 -0.90 -14.35
C GLY A 369 -4.55 -0.75 -15.85
N ALA A 370 -5.57 0.03 -16.21
CA ALA A 370 -5.90 0.33 -17.61
C ALA A 370 -4.76 1.03 -18.36
N ASP A 371 -3.90 1.75 -17.63
CA ASP A 371 -2.70 2.42 -18.14
C ASP A 371 -1.46 1.50 -18.17
N GLY A 372 -1.62 0.21 -17.88
CA GLY A 372 -0.55 -0.78 -17.84
C GLY A 372 0.35 -0.71 -16.61
N LYS A 373 0.15 0.26 -15.70
CA LYS A 373 0.96 0.40 -14.49
C LYS A 373 0.54 -0.59 -13.40
N TRP A 374 1.50 -1.02 -12.60
CA TRP A 374 1.23 -1.84 -11.44
C TRP A 374 0.52 -1.03 -10.35
N VAL A 375 -0.64 -1.54 -9.92
CA VAL A 375 -1.44 -0.99 -8.81
C VAL A 375 -1.75 -2.11 -7.82
N SER A 376 -2.09 -1.74 -6.59
CA SER A 376 -2.56 -2.73 -5.59
C SER A 376 -3.79 -3.47 -6.13
N ALA A 377 -3.81 -4.79 -5.94
CA ALA A 377 -4.98 -5.63 -6.22
C ALA A 377 -6.05 -5.54 -5.12
N GLY A 378 -5.79 -4.79 -4.04
CA GLY A 378 -6.74 -4.52 -2.96
C GLY A 378 -6.43 -5.28 -1.65
N CYS A 379 -7.08 -4.87 -0.57
CA CYS A 379 -6.84 -5.37 0.79
C CYS A 379 -6.95 -6.90 0.93
N PHE A 380 -7.83 -7.54 0.15
CA PHE A 380 -8.09 -8.98 0.20
C PHE A 380 -7.10 -9.82 -0.61
N LYS A 381 -6.14 -9.18 -1.29
CA LYS A 381 -5.14 -9.82 -2.15
C LYS A 381 -3.73 -9.72 -1.61
N GLN A 382 -3.60 -9.33 -0.36
CA GLN A 382 -2.34 -9.10 0.33
C GLN A 382 -2.43 -9.69 1.73
N GLY A 383 -1.29 -10.09 2.30
CA GLY A 383 -1.25 -10.79 3.58
C GLY A 383 0.16 -10.82 4.14
N PHE A 384 0.27 -11.14 5.43
CA PHE A 384 1.54 -11.47 6.07
C PHE A 384 1.62 -12.98 6.24
N PHE A 385 2.84 -13.49 6.23
CA PHE A 385 3.14 -14.91 6.40
C PHE A 385 4.34 -15.03 7.33
N VAL A 386 4.36 -16.03 8.21
CA VAL A 386 5.47 -16.26 9.15
C VAL A 386 6.76 -16.59 8.43
N ASP A 387 6.68 -17.10 7.19
CA ASP A 387 7.81 -17.35 6.31
C ASP A 387 7.37 -17.44 4.83
N GLU A 388 8.35 -17.54 3.93
CA GLU A 388 8.14 -17.71 2.49
C GLU A 388 7.47 -19.05 2.12
N GLY A 389 7.68 -20.11 2.89
CA GLY A 389 7.09 -21.42 2.64
C GLY A 389 5.57 -21.42 2.80
N ASN A 390 5.06 -20.71 3.81
CA ASN A 390 3.63 -20.48 3.98
C ASN A 390 3.05 -19.63 2.85
N LEU A 391 3.76 -18.58 2.43
CA LEU A 391 3.34 -17.79 1.27
C LEU A 391 3.25 -18.66 0.00
N GLN A 392 4.25 -19.49 -0.27
CA GLN A 392 4.28 -20.39 -1.41
C GLN A 392 3.05 -21.30 -1.44
N LYS A 393 2.77 -22.02 -0.34
CA LYS A 393 1.59 -22.89 -0.19
C LYS A 393 0.27 -22.12 -0.34
N TRP A 394 0.21 -20.91 0.21
CA TRP A 394 -0.97 -20.06 0.09
C TRP A 394 -1.23 -19.61 -1.36
N LEU A 395 -0.16 -19.35 -2.13
CA LEU A 395 -0.23 -18.97 -3.55
C LEU A 395 -0.55 -20.15 -4.47
N GLU A 396 -0.14 -21.37 -4.12
CA GLU A 396 -0.50 -22.61 -4.83
C GLU A 396 -2.01 -22.84 -4.83
N ALA A 397 -2.67 -22.59 -3.69
CA ALA A 397 -4.13 -22.62 -3.59
C ALA A 397 -4.84 -21.47 -4.33
N ARG A 398 -4.09 -20.51 -4.89
CA ARG A 398 -4.62 -19.28 -5.52
C ARG A 398 -3.91 -18.99 -6.85
N PRO A 399 -4.13 -19.82 -7.88
CA PRO A 399 -3.41 -19.71 -9.15
C PRO A 399 -3.70 -18.39 -9.90
N ALA A 400 -4.85 -17.76 -9.64
CA ALA A 400 -5.23 -16.48 -10.22
C ALA A 400 -4.54 -15.26 -9.56
N MET A 401 -3.89 -15.44 -8.41
CA MET A 401 -3.26 -14.34 -7.66
C MET A 401 -2.04 -13.81 -8.41
N THR A 402 -1.86 -12.48 -8.41
CA THR A 402 -0.65 -11.81 -8.93
C THR A 402 -0.12 -10.82 -7.91
N GLY A 403 1.18 -10.55 -7.96
CA GLY A 403 1.86 -9.70 -6.99
C GLY A 403 3.29 -10.11 -6.75
N ARG A 404 3.81 -9.68 -5.60
CA ARG A 404 5.18 -10.00 -5.19
C ARG A 404 5.31 -10.07 -3.68
N GLN A 405 6.28 -10.87 -3.26
CA GLN A 405 6.79 -10.86 -1.91
C GLN A 405 7.59 -9.58 -1.67
N ILE A 406 7.35 -8.96 -0.52
CA ILE A 406 8.09 -7.82 0.01
C ILE A 406 8.35 -8.04 1.50
N SER A 407 9.28 -7.29 2.07
CA SER A 407 9.48 -7.27 3.52
C SER A 407 8.34 -6.48 4.20
N ILE A 408 8.05 -6.79 5.45
CA ILE A 408 7.11 -5.98 6.27
C ILE A 408 7.65 -4.55 6.45
N ALA A 409 8.97 -4.37 6.48
CA ALA A 409 9.61 -3.06 6.49
C ALA A 409 9.27 -2.24 5.23
N GLN A 410 9.29 -2.86 4.05
CA GLN A 410 8.88 -2.21 2.81
C GLN A 410 7.41 -1.81 2.86
N VAL A 411 6.53 -2.65 3.42
CA VAL A 411 5.10 -2.31 3.60
C VAL A 411 4.94 -1.03 4.41
N LEU A 412 5.67 -0.90 5.53
CA LEU A 412 5.65 0.32 6.34
C LEU A 412 6.22 1.51 5.56
N SER A 413 7.40 1.36 4.96
CA SER A 413 8.07 2.42 4.17
C SER A 413 7.15 2.99 3.10
N ASP A 414 6.47 2.12 2.34
CA ASP A 414 5.52 2.51 1.29
C ASP A 414 4.31 3.28 1.86
N LYS A 415 3.86 2.93 3.06
CA LYS A 415 2.78 3.66 3.74
C LYS A 415 3.25 5.02 4.26
N MET A 416 4.44 5.08 4.84
CA MET A 416 5.00 6.33 5.39
C MET A 416 5.26 7.38 4.30
N LYS A 417 5.50 6.95 3.05
CA LYS A 417 5.66 7.81 1.86
C LYS A 417 4.36 8.42 1.35
N LEU A 418 3.19 8.00 1.85
CA LEU A 418 1.91 8.54 1.39
C LEU A 418 1.76 10.02 1.79
N THR A 419 1.36 10.86 0.83
CA THR A 419 1.02 12.25 1.10
C THR A 419 -0.29 12.36 1.90
N PRO A 420 -0.56 13.48 2.59
CA PRO A 420 -1.83 13.71 3.27
C PRO A 420 -3.05 13.51 2.34
N GLU A 421 -2.97 13.92 1.08
CA GLU A 421 -4.04 13.73 0.09
C GLU A 421 -4.23 12.25 -0.26
N GLN A 422 -3.15 11.48 -0.34
CA GLN A 422 -3.22 10.04 -0.58
C GLN A 422 -3.82 9.30 0.62
N ILE A 423 -3.46 9.71 1.85
CA ILE A 423 -4.06 9.17 3.08
C ILE A 423 -5.54 9.52 3.16
N ALA A 424 -5.92 10.76 2.85
CA ALA A 424 -7.31 11.20 2.80
C ALA A 424 -8.13 10.40 1.76
N LYS A 425 -7.57 10.13 0.57
CA LYS A 425 -8.21 9.27 -0.45
C LYS A 425 -8.29 7.79 -0.03
N ALA A 426 -7.41 7.34 0.86
CA ALA A 426 -7.49 6.01 1.44
C ALA A 426 -8.66 5.89 2.42
N CYS A 427 -9.01 6.99 3.11
CA CYS A 427 -10.22 7.08 3.91
C CYS A 427 -11.48 7.03 3.04
N LYS A 428 -12.32 6.02 3.22
CA LYS A 428 -13.46 5.83 2.32
C LYS A 428 -14.77 6.48 2.77
N LEU A 429 -15.00 6.65 4.07
CA LEU A 429 -16.18 7.37 4.56
C LEU A 429 -15.91 8.86 4.83
N GLY A 430 -14.65 9.30 4.74
CA GLY A 430 -14.27 10.68 5.05
C GLY A 430 -14.33 11.03 6.54
N GLU A 431 -14.67 10.09 7.41
CA GLU A 431 -14.72 10.25 8.87
C GLU A 431 -13.35 10.07 9.54
N CYS A 432 -12.30 9.94 8.72
CA CYS A 432 -10.94 9.67 9.15
C CYS A 432 -10.15 10.86 9.70
N LYS A 433 -10.85 11.89 10.16
CA LYS A 433 -10.25 13.17 10.55
C LYS A 433 -9.35 13.04 11.75
#